data_AF-A0A830BQ91-F1
#
_entry.id   AF-A0A830BQ91-F1
#
_cell.length_a   1.000
_cell.length_b   1.000
_cell.length_c   1.000
_cell.angle_alpha   90.00
_cell.angle_beta   90.00
_cell.angle_gamma   90.00
#
_symmetry.space_group_name_H-M   'P 1'
#
loop_
_entity.id
_entity.type
_entity.pdbx_description
1 polymer ?
#
loop_
_entity_poly.entity_id
_entity_poly.type
_entity_poly.pdbx_seq_one_letter_code
_entity_poly.pdbx_strand_id
1 'polypeptide(L)'
;MLARQRKAEERSCLGLEDLNYTLDVEEIDANSVLKFDLTPLYRAYHIHECLKIQDEFRDYYYNNRFLQLKSDLQIAGYFIVEDRVLRTAGGLLSPTELETMWEKAVAKVTAILEEQFSHMDAASHLLLVKDYVTLFGSTLRQYGYEVGPILETLNSGRDKYHELLLSDCRSQITEILANDTYEQMVMKKESDYQSNVLLFHLQTLDIMPAFPYIAPFSSMVPDCCRIVRSFIKDSVNYLSYGVQMNYFDFVRKYLDKLLIDVLNEVILNTVHSGTTGVSQAMQIAANISVLERACDYFLQHTAQQCGIPVRSIDRPQCALTAKIVLKTSRDEAYLAFLNLVNSKLDEFMSLTENVNWTSDEVAQHGNEYINEVVIYLDTVMSTAQQILPLDALYKVGSGALEHISNSIVGTFLSDGVKRFNVNAITSFNNDLKALESFSDERFHSTGLNEIYKDGSFRGCLVEARQLINLLMSSQPENFMNPVIRQKNYYALDYKKVATICEKYKDSNDGLFGSLSNRASKQSAKKKSMEMLKKRLRDFN
;
A
#
# COMPACT_ATOMS: atom_id res chain seq x y z
N MET A 1 25.89 23.00 -20.64
CA MET A 1 24.95 22.20 -19.81
C MET A 1 25.49 21.99 -18.38
N LEU A 2 26.76 21.56 -18.22
CA LEU A 2 27.44 21.40 -16.91
C LEU A 2 27.53 22.67 -16.02
N ALA A 3 27.57 23.87 -16.61
CA ALA A 3 27.60 25.13 -15.85
C ALA A 3 26.25 25.50 -15.21
N ARG A 4 25.12 24.99 -15.73
CA ARG A 4 23.80 25.17 -15.12
C ARG A 4 23.54 24.14 -14.01
N GLN A 5 24.14 22.97 -14.11
CA GLN A 5 24.10 21.92 -13.10
C GLN A 5 24.95 22.30 -11.87
N ARG A 6 26.15 22.89 -12.07
CA ARG A 6 26.94 23.48 -10.96
C ARG A 6 26.22 24.64 -10.27
N LYS A 7 25.49 25.50 -10.99
CA LYS A 7 24.67 26.56 -10.37
C LYS A 7 23.48 26.04 -9.57
N ALA A 8 22.97 24.85 -9.89
CA ALA A 8 21.91 24.19 -9.12
C ALA A 8 22.48 23.48 -7.88
N GLU A 9 23.68 22.90 -7.99
CA GLU A 9 24.40 22.27 -6.87
C GLU A 9 24.98 23.30 -5.88
N GLU A 10 25.44 24.47 -6.36
CA GLU A 10 25.86 25.59 -5.50
C GLU A 10 24.69 26.20 -4.71
N ARG A 11 23.47 26.18 -5.26
CA ARG A 11 22.25 26.58 -4.53
C ARG A 11 21.78 25.56 -3.50
N SER A 12 22.23 24.31 -3.58
CA SER A 12 21.92 23.27 -2.59
C SER A 12 22.93 23.23 -1.43
N CYS A 13 24.04 23.96 -1.53
CA CYS A 13 25.14 23.97 -0.54
C CYS A 13 25.22 25.26 0.31
N LEU A 14 24.43 26.28 0.01
CA LEU A 14 24.33 27.49 0.82
C LEU A 14 23.21 27.29 1.84
N GLY A 15 23.60 26.97 3.07
CA GLY A 15 22.67 26.88 4.18
C GLY A 15 21.96 28.22 4.41
N LEU A 16 20.65 28.12 4.68
CA LEU A 16 19.91 28.97 5.60
C LEU A 16 20.28 30.48 5.61
N GLU A 17 20.25 31.12 4.45
CA GLU A 17 20.08 32.57 4.37
C GLU A 17 18.65 32.85 3.87
N ASP A 18 17.99 33.74 4.60
CA ASP A 18 16.61 34.20 4.45
C ASP A 18 16.06 34.03 3.02
N LEU A 19 15.06 33.16 2.88
CA LEU A 19 14.15 33.19 1.72
C LEU A 19 13.35 34.49 1.80
N ASN A 20 13.98 35.56 1.35
CA ASN A 20 13.34 36.83 1.07
C ASN A 20 12.21 36.57 0.07
N TYR A 21 10.99 36.87 0.51
CA TYR A 21 9.85 37.04 -0.37
C TYR A 21 10.16 38.17 -1.37
N THR A 22 10.73 37.84 -2.52
CA THR A 22 10.64 38.72 -3.69
C THR A 22 9.29 38.45 -4.33
N LEU A 23 8.26 39.11 -3.80
CA LEU A 23 7.20 39.58 -4.67
C LEU A 23 7.89 40.39 -5.77
N ASP A 24 7.52 40.17 -7.03
CA ASP A 24 7.89 41.00 -8.18
C ASP A 24 7.18 42.37 -8.02
N VAL A 25 7.49 43.06 -6.91
CA VAL A 25 7.29 44.47 -6.75
C VAL A 25 8.45 45.05 -7.53
N GLU A 26 8.14 45.79 -8.60
CA GLU A 26 9.11 46.68 -9.25
C GLU A 26 10.04 47.24 -8.17
N GLU A 27 11.37 47.18 -8.36
CA GLU A 27 12.36 47.68 -7.40
C GLU A 27 12.07 49.15 -7.07
N ILE A 28 11.18 49.36 -6.10
CA ILE A 28 10.98 50.63 -5.44
C ILE A 28 12.12 50.69 -4.44
N ASP A 29 13.15 51.44 -4.82
CA ASP A 29 14.30 51.83 -4.00
C ASP A 29 14.00 51.75 -2.50
N ALA A 30 14.81 51.02 -1.73
CA ALA A 30 14.66 50.88 -0.29
C ALA A 30 14.69 52.24 0.46
N ASN A 31 15.10 53.33 -0.22
CA ASN A 31 15.01 54.72 0.25
C ASN A 31 13.74 55.48 -0.17
N SER A 32 12.83 54.86 -0.89
CA SER A 32 11.45 55.31 -1.05
C SER A 32 10.71 55.04 0.28
N VAL A 33 11.13 55.75 1.32
CA VAL A 33 10.30 56.00 2.50
C VAL A 33 8.96 56.47 1.97
N LEU A 34 7.91 55.67 2.16
CA LEU A 34 6.54 56.14 1.98
C LEU A 34 6.42 57.48 2.72
N LYS A 35 6.40 58.59 1.97
CA LYS A 35 6.33 59.95 2.51
C LYS A 35 4.90 60.21 2.96
N PHE A 36 4.49 59.60 4.07
CA PHE A 36 3.29 60.04 4.77
C PHE A 36 3.63 61.34 5.50
N ASP A 37 2.88 62.41 5.23
CA ASP A 37 3.13 63.72 5.84
C ASP A 37 2.66 63.74 7.30
N LEU A 38 3.60 63.57 8.23
CA LEU A 38 3.37 63.69 9.67
C LEU A 38 3.55 65.14 10.18
N THR A 39 3.84 66.10 9.31
CA THR A 39 4.02 67.52 9.68
C THR A 39 2.81 68.10 10.45
N PRO A 40 1.55 67.81 10.08
CA PRO A 40 0.40 68.29 10.85
C PRO A 40 0.40 67.79 12.29
N LEU A 41 0.79 66.52 12.50
CA LEU A 41 0.88 65.92 13.83
C LEU A 41 2.00 66.57 14.65
N TYR A 42 3.18 66.74 14.07
CA TYR A 42 4.31 67.38 14.76
C TYR A 42 4.01 68.84 15.10
N ARG A 43 3.36 69.58 14.18
CA ARG A 43 2.93 70.95 14.43
C ARG A 43 1.91 71.00 15.57
N ALA A 44 0.93 70.09 15.58
CA ALA A 44 -0.04 70.01 16.66
C ALA A 44 0.67 69.73 18.00
N TYR A 45 1.56 68.76 18.06
CA TYR A 45 2.31 68.45 19.30
C TYR A 45 3.16 69.63 19.77
N HIS A 46 3.89 70.28 18.87
CA HIS A 46 4.71 71.45 19.20
C HIS A 46 3.90 72.65 19.71
N ILE A 47 2.68 72.85 19.19
CA ILE A 47 1.77 73.88 19.70
C ILE A 47 1.38 73.56 21.16
N HIS A 48 1.04 72.30 21.47
CA HIS A 48 0.65 71.89 22.83
C HIS A 48 1.84 71.93 23.81
N GLU A 49 3.04 71.62 23.33
CA GLU A 49 4.31 71.81 24.05
C GLU A 49 4.53 73.30 24.39
N CYS A 50 4.39 74.20 23.42
CA CYS A 50 4.48 75.65 23.65
C CYS A 50 3.44 76.16 24.66
N LEU A 51 2.26 75.54 24.70
CA LEU A 51 1.16 75.86 25.62
C LEU A 51 1.28 75.19 27.00
N LYS A 52 2.28 74.33 27.23
CA LYS A 52 2.48 73.53 28.46
C LYS A 52 1.31 72.59 28.81
N ILE A 53 0.57 72.14 27.80
CA ILE A 53 -0.53 71.15 27.91
C ILE A 53 -0.21 69.88 27.11
N GLN A 54 1.08 69.58 26.94
CA GLN A 54 1.55 68.44 26.15
C GLN A 54 1.06 67.09 26.66
N ASP A 55 0.95 66.91 27.98
CA ASP A 55 0.53 65.64 28.58
C ASP A 55 -0.94 65.32 28.24
N GLU A 56 -1.83 66.34 28.23
CA GLU A 56 -3.22 66.19 27.77
C GLU A 56 -3.30 65.77 26.29
N PHE A 57 -2.42 66.32 25.44
CA PHE A 57 -2.37 65.94 24.03
C PHE A 57 -1.82 64.53 23.81
N ARG A 58 -0.84 64.10 24.62
CA ARG A 58 -0.32 62.74 24.62
C ARG A 58 -1.41 61.73 24.98
N ASP A 59 -2.13 61.98 26.07
CA ASP A 59 -3.26 61.15 26.50
C ASP A 59 -4.35 61.12 25.42
N TYR A 60 -4.68 62.27 24.82
CA TYR A 60 -5.63 62.34 23.71
C TYR A 60 -5.17 61.50 22.51
N TYR A 61 -3.90 61.63 22.09
CA TYR A 61 -3.34 60.89 20.96
C TYR A 61 -3.38 59.39 21.23
N TYR A 62 -2.84 58.94 22.37
CA TYR A 62 -2.79 57.53 22.74
C TYR A 62 -4.19 56.90 22.79
N ASN A 63 -5.15 57.55 23.46
CA ASN A 63 -6.51 57.02 23.57
C ASN A 63 -7.21 56.93 22.20
N ASN A 64 -7.04 57.92 21.32
CA ASN A 64 -7.62 57.88 19.98
C ASN A 64 -6.99 56.79 19.11
N ARG A 65 -5.66 56.66 19.11
CA ARG A 65 -4.97 55.60 18.37
C ARG A 65 -5.36 54.21 18.90
N PHE A 66 -5.49 54.06 20.21
CA PHE A 66 -5.96 52.82 20.82
C PHE A 66 -7.40 52.45 20.43
N LEU A 67 -8.31 53.44 20.27
CA LEU A 67 -9.66 53.20 19.74
C LEU A 67 -9.63 52.80 18.26
N GLN A 68 -8.77 53.41 17.45
CA GLN A 68 -8.62 53.06 16.04
C GLN A 68 -8.11 51.63 15.85
N LEU A 69 -7.19 51.18 16.69
CA LEU A 69 -6.71 49.79 16.69
C LEU A 69 -7.84 48.77 16.96
N LYS A 70 -8.87 49.16 17.72
CA LYS A 70 -10.03 48.30 17.97
C LYS A 70 -10.98 48.22 16.77
N SER A 71 -11.12 49.33 16.05
CA SER A 71 -12.01 49.51 14.89
C SER A 71 -11.49 48.83 13.63
N ASP A 72 -10.21 49.04 13.30
CA ASP A 72 -9.68 48.72 11.97
C ASP A 72 -8.69 47.55 11.99
N LEU A 73 -8.83 46.65 11.01
CA LEU A 73 -8.01 45.43 10.85
C LEU A 73 -6.68 45.67 10.12
N GLN A 74 -6.34 46.90 9.74
CA GLN A 74 -5.06 47.22 9.09
C GLN A 74 -3.91 47.36 10.11
N ILE A 75 -3.68 46.29 10.86
CA ILE A 75 -2.76 46.23 11.99
C ILE A 75 -1.32 46.57 11.55
N ALA A 76 -0.85 46.01 10.43
CA ALA A 76 0.51 46.26 9.97
C ALA A 76 0.78 47.75 9.66
N GLY A 77 -0.13 48.39 8.92
CA GLY A 77 -0.03 49.82 8.61
C GLY A 77 -0.10 50.69 9.85
N TYR A 78 -0.96 50.34 10.82
CA TYR A 78 -1.05 51.03 12.11
C TYR A 78 0.30 51.05 12.83
N PHE A 79 0.93 49.89 13.01
CA PHE A 79 2.17 49.75 13.75
C PHE A 79 3.39 50.32 13.02
N ILE A 80 3.41 50.30 11.68
CA ILE A 80 4.45 50.98 10.89
C ILE A 80 4.39 52.50 11.08
N VAL A 81 3.19 53.09 11.10
CA VAL A 81 3.00 54.52 11.34
C VAL A 81 3.37 54.90 12.78
N GLU A 82 2.90 54.14 13.77
CA GLU A 82 3.22 54.43 15.18
C GLU A 82 4.71 54.30 15.48
N ASP A 83 5.39 53.32 14.89
CA ASP A 83 6.83 53.15 15.04
C ASP A 83 7.60 54.36 14.45
N ARG A 84 7.09 54.94 13.36
CA ARG A 84 7.62 56.21 12.83
C ARG A 84 7.38 57.36 13.78
N VAL A 85 6.16 57.51 14.32
CA VAL A 85 5.80 58.56 15.29
C VAL A 85 6.67 58.46 16.54
N LEU A 86 6.82 57.27 17.12
CA LEU A 86 7.68 57.00 18.27
C LEU A 86 9.11 57.51 18.05
N ARG A 87 9.68 57.26 16.87
CA ARG A 87 11.06 57.67 16.54
C ARG A 87 11.24 59.15 16.22
N THR A 88 10.18 59.88 15.86
CA THR A 88 10.31 61.22 15.26
C THR A 88 9.52 62.33 15.95
N ALA A 89 8.51 61.99 16.76
CA ALA A 89 7.60 62.96 17.38
C ALA A 89 8.04 63.44 18.77
N GLY A 90 9.33 63.40 19.11
CA GLY A 90 9.88 64.04 20.31
C GLY A 90 9.23 63.62 21.64
N GLY A 91 8.83 62.36 21.77
CA GLY A 91 8.21 61.82 22.99
C GLY A 91 6.69 61.88 23.05
N LEU A 92 5.99 62.20 21.96
CA LEU A 92 4.52 62.14 21.86
C LEU A 92 3.95 60.77 22.27
N LEU A 93 4.64 59.69 21.89
CA LEU A 93 4.31 58.31 22.25
C LEU A 93 5.50 57.69 22.97
N SER A 94 5.27 56.95 24.06
CA SER A 94 6.31 56.20 24.75
C SER A 94 6.47 54.77 24.20
N PRO A 95 7.67 54.16 24.33
CA PRO A 95 7.88 52.77 23.93
C PRO A 95 6.92 51.80 24.64
N THR A 96 6.66 52.02 25.93
CA THR A 96 5.78 51.18 26.75
C THR A 96 4.32 51.25 26.32
N GLU A 97 3.85 52.42 25.88
CA GLU A 97 2.50 52.58 25.33
C GLU A 97 2.36 51.83 24.00
N LEU A 98 3.36 51.91 23.12
CA LEU A 98 3.35 51.18 21.85
C LEU A 98 3.41 49.66 22.06
N GLU A 99 4.24 49.20 22.99
CA GLU A 99 4.32 47.79 23.38
C GLU A 99 2.98 47.28 23.92
N THR A 100 2.33 48.03 24.81
CA THR A 100 0.99 47.68 25.33
C THR A 100 -0.06 47.59 24.21
N MET A 101 0.01 48.47 23.20
CA MET A 101 -0.87 48.40 22.03
C MET A 101 -0.59 47.15 21.19
N TRP A 102 0.69 46.83 21.00
CA TRP A 102 1.14 45.64 20.26
C TRP A 102 0.68 44.35 20.93
N GLU A 103 0.90 44.19 22.23
CA GLU A 103 0.46 43.01 23.01
C GLU A 103 -1.05 42.76 22.86
N LYS A 104 -1.86 43.82 22.90
CA LYS A 104 -3.32 43.71 22.72
C LYS A 104 -3.71 43.35 21.28
N ALA A 105 -2.99 43.85 20.29
CA ALA A 105 -3.19 43.48 18.90
C ALA A 105 -2.84 42.01 18.66
N VAL A 106 -1.70 41.55 19.18
CA VAL A 106 -1.25 40.15 19.14
C VAL A 106 -2.29 39.24 19.78
N ALA A 107 -2.76 39.55 21.00
CA ALA A 107 -3.78 38.76 21.69
C ALA A 107 -5.08 38.66 20.88
N LYS A 108 -5.53 39.76 20.25
CA LYS A 108 -6.71 39.77 19.38
C LYS A 108 -6.50 38.92 18.12
N VAL A 109 -5.35 39.05 17.45
CA VAL A 109 -5.02 38.28 16.24
C VAL A 109 -4.95 36.79 16.57
N THR A 110 -4.26 36.41 17.64
CA THR A 110 -4.18 35.02 18.12
C THR A 110 -5.57 34.44 18.38
N ALA A 111 -6.43 35.15 19.14
CA ALA A 111 -7.78 34.68 19.44
C ALA A 111 -8.63 34.46 18.16
N ILE A 112 -8.54 35.38 17.19
CA ILE A 112 -9.24 35.24 15.90
C ILE A 112 -8.68 34.05 15.12
N LEU A 113 -7.36 33.88 15.06
CA LEU A 113 -6.75 32.77 14.35
C LEU A 113 -7.15 31.41 14.94
N GLU A 114 -7.16 31.27 16.26
CA GLU A 114 -7.60 30.05 16.95
C GLU A 114 -9.06 29.73 16.64
N GLU A 115 -9.95 30.73 16.72
CA GLU A 115 -11.37 30.58 16.40
C GLU A 115 -11.56 30.17 14.93
N GLN A 116 -10.96 30.90 13.99
CA GLN A 116 -11.11 30.63 12.56
C GLN A 116 -10.51 29.27 12.17
N PHE A 117 -9.35 28.91 12.73
CA PHE A 117 -8.73 27.61 12.46
C PHE A 117 -9.60 26.46 12.95
N SER A 118 -10.36 26.64 14.04
CA SER A 118 -11.28 25.61 14.53
C SER A 118 -12.44 25.33 13.56
N HIS A 119 -12.87 26.31 12.77
CA HIS A 119 -14.01 26.23 11.84
C HIS A 119 -13.64 25.93 10.38
N MET A 120 -12.35 25.95 10.02
CA MET A 120 -11.93 25.66 8.64
C MET A 120 -11.95 24.17 8.32
N ASP A 121 -12.61 23.80 7.23
CA ASP A 121 -12.77 22.39 6.81
C ASP A 121 -12.01 22.06 5.52
N ALA A 122 -11.22 23.00 4.98
CA ALA A 122 -10.42 22.78 3.78
C ALA A 122 -8.94 23.10 4.04
N ALA A 123 -8.05 22.19 3.64
CA ALA A 123 -6.59 22.36 3.78
C ALA A 123 -6.09 23.61 3.04
N SER A 124 -6.63 23.89 1.85
CA SER A 124 -6.30 25.07 1.04
C SER A 124 -6.58 26.40 1.76
N HIS A 125 -7.69 26.49 2.52
CA HIS A 125 -8.01 27.69 3.29
C HIS A 125 -7.03 27.91 4.44
N LEU A 126 -6.66 26.85 5.17
CA LEU A 126 -5.65 26.95 6.23
C LEU A 126 -4.28 27.37 5.68
N LEU A 127 -3.89 26.85 4.52
CA LEU A 127 -2.64 27.24 3.87
C LEU A 127 -2.66 28.73 3.45
N LEU A 128 -3.76 29.20 2.85
CA LEU A 128 -3.90 30.60 2.45
C LEU A 128 -3.79 31.56 3.66
N VAL A 129 -4.46 31.25 4.77
CA VAL A 129 -4.37 32.07 5.98
C VAL A 129 -2.96 32.02 6.56
N LYS A 130 -2.31 30.85 6.54
CA LYS A 130 -0.92 30.73 6.95
C LYS A 130 0.01 31.61 6.13
N ASP A 131 -0.13 31.65 4.80
CA ASP A 131 0.69 32.47 3.92
C ASP A 131 0.55 33.97 4.25
N TYR A 132 -0.69 34.45 4.39
CA TYR A 132 -0.95 35.86 4.74
C TYR A 132 -0.42 36.25 6.11
N VAL A 133 -0.62 35.41 7.12
CA VAL A 133 -0.21 35.72 8.49
C VAL A 133 1.31 35.58 8.64
N THR A 134 1.95 34.67 7.90
CA THR A 134 3.42 34.57 7.84
C THR A 134 4.01 35.81 7.19
N LEU A 135 3.41 36.30 6.10
CA LEU A 135 3.81 37.56 5.46
C LEU A 135 3.66 38.73 6.44
N PHE A 136 2.49 38.85 7.09
CA PHE A 136 2.23 39.84 8.13
C PHE A 136 3.27 39.83 9.26
N GLY A 137 3.58 38.64 9.79
CA GLY A 137 4.59 38.45 10.84
C GLY A 137 5.99 38.83 10.36
N SER A 138 6.34 38.46 9.12
CA SER A 138 7.65 38.78 8.52
C SER A 138 7.81 40.28 8.31
N THR A 139 6.76 40.97 7.83
CA THR A 139 6.75 42.43 7.70
C THR A 139 6.96 43.10 9.05
N LEU A 140 6.19 42.75 10.08
CA LEU A 140 6.30 43.43 11.38
C LEU A 140 7.59 43.11 12.14
N ARG A 141 8.15 41.91 11.96
CA ARG A 141 9.47 41.56 12.48
C ARG A 141 10.57 42.49 11.95
N GLN A 142 10.49 42.93 10.69
CA GLN A 142 11.46 43.89 10.13
C GLN A 142 11.40 45.27 10.82
N TYR A 143 10.27 45.62 11.44
CA TYR A 143 10.10 46.84 12.23
C TYR A 143 10.41 46.63 13.73
N GLY A 144 10.94 45.47 14.10
CA GLY A 144 11.37 45.16 15.47
C GLY A 144 10.27 44.64 16.39
N TYR A 145 9.08 44.32 15.87
CA TYR A 145 7.99 43.75 16.66
C TYR A 145 8.20 42.25 16.92
N GLU A 146 7.85 41.83 18.13
CA GLU A 146 7.85 40.43 18.55
C GLU A 146 6.58 39.74 17.99
N VAL A 147 6.77 38.74 17.13
CA VAL A 147 5.67 38.05 16.40
C VAL A 147 5.57 36.57 16.75
N GLY A 148 6.36 36.08 17.72
CA GLY A 148 6.42 34.68 18.15
C GLY A 148 5.05 34.10 18.48
N PRO A 149 4.21 34.73 19.31
CA PRO A 149 2.88 34.21 19.67
C PRO A 149 1.97 33.99 18.46
N ILE A 150 2.03 34.87 17.45
CA ILE A 150 1.24 34.74 16.22
C ILE A 150 1.73 33.53 15.41
N LEU A 151 3.04 33.35 15.27
CA LEU A 151 3.62 32.22 14.55
C LEU A 151 3.42 30.88 15.29
N GLU A 152 3.46 30.88 16.62
CA GLU A 152 3.14 29.71 17.44
C GLU A 152 1.68 29.29 17.27
N THR A 153 0.76 30.27 17.26
CA THR A 153 -0.67 30.05 16.99
C THR A 153 -0.87 29.45 15.59
N LEU A 154 -0.17 29.95 14.58
CA LEU A 154 -0.22 29.36 13.23
C LEU A 154 0.28 27.90 13.21
N ASN A 155 1.33 27.60 13.98
CA ASN A 155 1.91 26.26 14.02
C ASN A 155 1.03 25.26 14.79
N SER A 156 0.14 25.72 15.68
CA SER A 156 -0.82 24.85 16.38
C SER A 156 -1.82 24.20 15.40
N GLY A 157 -2.11 24.86 14.28
CA GLY A 157 -2.99 24.35 13.21
C GLY A 157 -2.40 23.22 12.36
N ARG A 158 -1.13 22.84 12.57
CA ARG A 158 -0.44 21.89 11.69
C ARG A 158 -1.09 20.51 11.66
N ASP A 159 -1.52 19.98 12.80
CA ASP A 159 -2.11 18.65 12.84
C ASP A 159 -3.46 18.68 12.13
N LYS A 160 -4.29 19.72 12.35
CA LYS A 160 -5.56 19.90 11.64
C LYS A 160 -5.37 19.99 10.12
N TYR A 161 -4.39 20.77 9.65
CA TYR A 161 -4.08 20.86 8.23
C TYR A 161 -3.76 19.49 7.62
N HIS A 162 -2.92 18.70 8.28
CA HIS A 162 -2.54 17.39 7.75
C HIS A 162 -3.67 16.36 7.85
N GLU A 163 -4.55 16.42 8.85
CA GLU A 163 -5.76 15.57 8.89
C GLU A 163 -6.72 15.90 7.73
N LEU A 164 -6.89 17.18 7.38
CA LEU A 164 -7.67 17.58 6.20
C LEU A 164 -7.00 17.11 4.90
N LEU A 165 -5.68 17.23 4.80
CA LEU A 165 -4.92 16.76 3.63
C LEU A 165 -5.04 15.23 3.46
N LEU A 166 -5.02 14.47 4.57
CA LEU A 166 -5.29 13.02 4.55
C LEU A 166 -6.70 12.71 4.05
N SER A 167 -7.70 13.49 4.46
CA SER A 167 -9.09 13.35 3.98
C SER A 167 -9.20 13.59 2.47
N ASP A 168 -8.54 14.64 1.96
CA ASP A 168 -8.51 14.94 0.53
C ASP A 168 -7.83 13.81 -0.27
N CYS A 169 -6.70 13.29 0.24
CA CYS A 169 -6.03 12.14 -0.36
C CYS A 169 -6.89 10.87 -0.33
N ARG A 170 -7.65 10.63 0.74
CA ARG A 170 -8.57 9.48 0.83
C ARG A 170 -9.61 9.53 -0.27
N SER A 171 -10.22 10.68 -0.51
CA SER A 171 -11.19 10.86 -1.59
C SER A 171 -10.56 10.54 -2.96
N GLN A 172 -9.39 11.10 -3.24
CA GLN A 172 -8.70 10.92 -4.52
C GLN A 172 -8.23 9.46 -4.74
N ILE A 173 -7.68 8.81 -3.70
CA ILE A 173 -7.25 7.41 -3.78
C ILE A 173 -8.47 6.50 -3.99
N THR A 174 -9.57 6.74 -3.28
CA THR A 174 -10.81 5.98 -3.47
C THR A 174 -11.33 6.08 -4.91
N GLU A 175 -11.28 7.28 -5.49
CA GLU A 175 -11.67 7.51 -6.88
C GLU A 175 -10.75 6.78 -7.87
N ILE A 176 -9.43 6.80 -7.66
CA ILE A 176 -8.48 6.05 -8.50
C ILE A 176 -8.79 4.55 -8.48
N LEU A 177 -8.96 3.96 -7.30
CA LEU A 177 -9.20 2.52 -7.18
C LEU A 177 -10.59 2.12 -7.72
N ALA A 178 -11.58 2.99 -7.63
CA ALA A 178 -12.91 2.75 -8.21
C ALA A 178 -12.89 2.78 -9.75
N ASN A 179 -12.01 3.60 -10.35
CA ASN A 179 -11.91 3.78 -11.80
C ASN A 179 -10.84 2.90 -12.48
N ASP A 180 -9.98 2.23 -11.70
CA ASP A 180 -8.94 1.36 -12.25
C ASP A 180 -9.52 0.07 -12.84
N THR A 181 -9.05 -0.31 -14.03
CA THR A 181 -9.47 -1.55 -14.68
C THR A 181 -8.73 -2.79 -14.14
N TYR A 182 -7.66 -2.59 -13.37
CA TYR A 182 -6.73 -3.63 -12.92
C TYR A 182 -6.17 -4.45 -14.09
N GLU A 183 -5.83 -3.77 -15.18
CA GLU A 183 -5.09 -4.32 -16.31
C GLU A 183 -3.65 -3.80 -16.33
N GLN A 184 -2.72 -4.58 -16.87
CA GLN A 184 -1.33 -4.16 -17.01
C GLN A 184 -1.20 -2.89 -17.86
N MET A 185 -0.48 -1.91 -17.36
CA MET A 185 -0.28 -0.64 -18.06
C MET A 185 0.67 -0.84 -19.24
N VAL A 186 0.21 -0.47 -20.45
CA VAL A 186 1.02 -0.52 -21.68
C VAL A 186 1.53 0.87 -22.04
N MET A 187 2.85 1.05 -22.00
CA MET A 187 3.53 2.29 -22.35
C MET A 187 4.12 2.21 -23.75
N LYS A 188 3.73 3.14 -24.63
CA LYS A 188 4.12 3.11 -26.05
C LYS A 188 5.37 3.95 -26.32
N LYS A 189 5.70 4.91 -25.45
CA LYS A 189 6.79 5.86 -25.63
C LYS A 189 7.64 5.98 -24.37
N GLU A 190 8.87 6.42 -24.56
CA GLU A 190 9.80 6.72 -23.46
C GLU A 190 9.26 7.80 -22.51
N SER A 191 8.52 8.80 -23.02
CA SER A 191 7.87 9.82 -22.19
C SER A 191 6.89 9.24 -21.17
N ASP A 192 6.16 8.19 -21.57
CA ASP A 192 5.17 7.53 -20.73
C ASP A 192 5.90 6.73 -19.64
N TYR A 193 7.00 6.08 -19.99
CA TYR A 193 7.87 5.38 -19.06
C TYR A 193 8.54 6.32 -18.05
N GLN A 194 9.05 7.45 -18.53
CA GLN A 194 9.65 8.48 -17.66
C GLN A 194 8.64 8.99 -16.62
N SER A 195 7.40 9.26 -17.04
CA SER A 195 6.36 9.84 -16.17
C SER A 195 5.64 8.86 -15.25
N ASN A 196 5.63 7.56 -15.58
CA ASN A 196 4.92 6.53 -14.81
C ASN A 196 5.84 5.56 -14.05
N VAL A 197 7.10 5.40 -14.47
CA VAL A 197 8.03 4.43 -13.86
C VAL A 197 9.24 5.14 -13.26
N LEU A 198 10.00 5.89 -14.08
CA LEU A 198 11.25 6.51 -13.62
C LEU A 198 11.01 7.62 -12.60
N LEU A 199 9.95 8.42 -12.77
CA LEU A 199 9.62 9.52 -11.88
C LEU A 199 9.45 9.09 -10.41
N PHE A 200 9.03 7.83 -10.19
CA PHE A 200 8.77 7.23 -8.88
C PHE A 200 9.74 6.10 -8.53
N HIS A 201 10.83 5.95 -9.29
CA HIS A 201 11.83 4.88 -9.13
C HIS A 201 11.24 3.47 -9.06
N LEU A 202 10.23 3.16 -9.89
CA LEU A 202 9.59 1.83 -9.91
C LEU A 202 10.34 0.79 -10.76
N GLN A 203 11.39 1.23 -11.47
CA GLN A 203 12.20 0.39 -12.34
C GLN A 203 13.03 -0.61 -11.51
N THR A 204 13.06 -1.86 -11.97
CA THR A 204 13.81 -2.95 -11.30
C THR A 204 15.17 -3.24 -11.91
N LEU A 205 15.39 -2.83 -13.15
CA LEU A 205 16.63 -3.06 -13.90
C LEU A 205 17.12 -1.73 -14.46
N ASP A 206 18.39 -1.39 -14.31
CA ASP A 206 18.98 -0.11 -14.75
C ASP A 206 19.11 0.05 -16.28
N ILE A 207 18.31 -0.70 -17.05
CA ILE A 207 18.32 -0.74 -18.51
C ILE A 207 16.97 -0.25 -19.02
N MET A 208 16.99 0.67 -19.98
CA MET A 208 15.78 1.14 -20.65
C MET A 208 15.10 -0.02 -21.41
N PRO A 209 13.80 -0.28 -21.20
CA PRO A 209 13.11 -1.36 -21.90
C PRO A 209 12.86 -1.01 -23.37
N ALA A 210 12.56 -2.05 -24.16
CA ALA A 210 12.00 -1.87 -25.49
C ALA A 210 10.51 -1.45 -25.41
N PHE A 211 10.04 -0.69 -26.41
CA PHE A 211 8.67 -0.23 -26.50
C PHE A 211 7.89 -0.97 -27.60
N PRO A 212 6.60 -1.32 -27.39
CA PRO A 212 5.80 -1.02 -26.20
C PRO A 212 6.23 -1.83 -24.97
N TYR A 213 6.31 -1.15 -23.83
CA TYR A 213 6.65 -1.76 -22.54
C TYR A 213 5.36 -2.06 -21.78
N ILE A 214 5.24 -3.29 -21.26
CA ILE A 214 4.11 -3.74 -20.45
C ILE A 214 4.57 -3.77 -19.00
N ALA A 215 3.99 -2.92 -18.16
CA ALA A 215 4.31 -2.88 -16.74
C ALA A 215 3.69 -4.07 -15.99
N PRO A 216 4.31 -4.54 -14.89
CA PRO A 216 3.71 -5.54 -14.01
C PRO A 216 2.60 -4.95 -13.11
N PHE A 217 2.24 -3.67 -13.30
CA PHE A 217 1.25 -2.93 -12.52
C PHE A 217 0.22 -2.23 -13.42
N SER A 218 -0.94 -1.90 -12.85
CA SER A 218 -1.97 -1.06 -13.50
C SER A 218 -1.76 0.44 -13.24
N SER A 219 -2.59 1.29 -13.85
CA SER A 219 -2.58 2.76 -13.68
C SER A 219 -2.72 3.21 -12.22
N MET A 220 -3.39 2.43 -11.39
CA MET A 220 -3.53 2.64 -9.95
C MET A 220 -2.20 2.99 -9.28
N VAL A 221 -1.10 2.30 -9.61
CA VAL A 221 0.19 2.49 -8.94
C VAL A 221 0.78 3.89 -9.19
N PRO A 222 1.07 4.30 -10.44
CA PRO A 222 1.61 5.63 -10.68
C PRO A 222 0.65 6.76 -10.24
N ASP A 223 -0.68 6.56 -10.33
CA ASP A 223 -1.65 7.54 -9.87
C ASP A 223 -1.64 7.71 -8.34
N CYS A 224 -1.56 6.61 -7.58
CA CYS A 224 -1.36 6.68 -6.13
C CYS A 224 -0.02 7.35 -5.77
N CYS A 225 1.06 7.03 -6.50
CA CYS A 225 2.37 7.67 -6.30
C CYS A 225 2.32 9.19 -6.51
N ARG A 226 1.50 9.69 -7.46
CA ARG A 226 1.29 11.14 -7.67
C ARG A 226 0.64 11.80 -6.47
N ILE A 227 -0.40 11.18 -5.90
CA ILE A 227 -1.07 11.69 -4.70
C ILE A 227 -0.09 11.75 -3.53
N VAL A 228 0.65 10.65 -3.27
CA VAL A 228 1.64 10.61 -2.18
C VAL A 228 2.71 11.69 -2.37
N ARG A 229 3.18 11.89 -3.60
CA ARG A 229 4.15 12.94 -3.92
C ARG A 229 3.57 14.35 -3.70
N SER A 230 2.33 14.61 -4.10
CA SER A 230 1.67 15.89 -3.84
C SER A 230 1.52 16.13 -2.34
N PHE A 231 1.05 15.11 -1.60
CA PHE A 231 0.93 15.16 -0.14
C PHE A 231 2.24 15.55 0.55
N ILE A 232 3.36 14.93 0.16
CA ILE A 232 4.69 15.26 0.70
C ILE A 232 5.03 16.73 0.41
N LYS A 233 4.83 17.18 -0.83
CA LYS A 233 5.10 18.56 -1.24
C LYS A 233 4.25 19.56 -0.45
N ASP A 234 2.96 19.31 -0.33
CA ASP A 234 2.01 20.20 0.35
C ASP A 234 2.28 20.24 1.86
N SER A 235 2.63 19.09 2.46
CA SER A 235 3.08 19.00 3.86
C SER A 235 4.34 19.82 4.11
N VAL A 236 5.35 19.70 3.25
CA VAL A 236 6.61 20.45 3.37
C VAL A 236 6.38 21.95 3.16
N ASN A 237 5.60 22.34 2.15
CA ASN A 237 5.25 23.74 1.91
C ASN A 237 4.57 24.36 3.14
N TYR A 238 3.60 23.66 3.75
CA TYR A 238 2.93 24.15 4.94
C TYR A 238 3.89 24.33 6.13
N LEU A 239 4.90 23.46 6.29
CA LEU A 239 5.82 23.49 7.43
C LEU A 239 7.01 24.42 7.24
N SER A 240 7.37 24.75 5.99
CA SER A 240 8.56 25.54 5.63
C SER A 240 8.56 26.96 6.22
N TYR A 241 7.39 27.48 6.58
CA TYR A 241 7.21 28.81 7.16
C TYR A 241 7.25 28.84 8.70
N GLY A 242 7.47 27.68 9.35
CA GLY A 242 7.54 27.55 10.80
C GLY A 242 8.92 27.91 11.37
N VAL A 243 8.97 28.17 12.68
CA VAL A 243 10.21 28.43 13.43
C VAL A 243 11.09 27.17 13.56
N GLN A 244 10.53 25.97 13.30
CA GLN A 244 11.21 24.69 13.45
C GLN A 244 12.12 24.38 12.25
N MET A 245 13.42 24.20 12.52
CA MET A 245 14.46 23.94 11.50
C MET A 245 14.44 22.52 10.92
N ASN A 246 13.74 21.56 11.54
CA ASN A 246 13.66 20.19 11.05
C ASN A 246 12.25 19.61 11.24
N TYR A 247 11.51 19.52 10.14
CA TYR A 247 10.15 18.99 10.09
C TYR A 247 10.05 17.61 9.43
N PHE A 248 11.19 16.97 9.12
CA PHE A 248 11.21 15.67 8.44
C PHE A 248 10.47 14.58 9.22
N ASP A 249 10.69 14.47 10.53
CA ASP A 249 10.01 13.46 11.35
C ASP A 249 8.50 13.68 11.39
N PHE A 250 8.05 14.93 11.33
CA PHE A 250 6.64 15.28 11.27
C PHE A 250 6.02 14.87 9.93
N VAL A 251 6.66 15.21 8.81
CA VAL A 251 6.19 14.81 7.47
C VAL A 251 6.23 13.29 7.32
N ARG A 252 7.28 12.63 7.80
CA ARG A 252 7.42 11.17 7.80
C ARG A 252 6.29 10.49 8.58
N LYS A 253 5.95 11.00 9.78
CA LYS A 253 4.83 10.49 10.58
C LYS A 253 3.51 10.55 9.80
N TYR A 254 3.23 11.68 9.16
CA TYR A 254 2.00 11.88 8.41
C TYR A 254 2.00 11.13 7.06
N LEU A 255 3.16 10.92 6.45
CA LEU A 255 3.32 10.02 5.32
C LEU A 255 3.02 8.56 5.71
N ASP A 256 3.49 8.09 6.87
CA ASP A 256 3.14 6.77 7.39
C ASP A 256 1.61 6.65 7.59
N LYS A 257 0.96 7.67 8.17
CA LYS A 257 -0.51 7.72 8.27
C LYS A 257 -1.19 7.66 6.91
N LEU A 258 -0.73 8.43 5.92
CA LEU A 258 -1.30 8.37 4.56
C LEU A 258 -1.22 6.96 3.97
N LEU A 259 -0.06 6.32 4.09
CA LEU A 259 0.15 5.02 3.49
C LEU A 259 -0.59 3.89 4.23
N ILE A 260 -0.68 3.96 5.56
CA ILE A 260 -1.31 2.93 6.42
C ILE A 260 -2.82 3.17 6.54
N ASP A 261 -3.22 4.33 7.02
CA ASP A 261 -4.60 4.60 7.41
C ASP A 261 -5.46 4.96 6.19
N VAL A 262 -4.85 5.39 5.07
CA VAL A 262 -5.60 5.76 3.87
C VAL A 262 -5.35 4.76 2.74
N LEU A 263 -4.16 4.75 2.15
CA LEU A 263 -3.88 3.94 0.95
C LEU A 263 -4.12 2.45 1.21
N ASN A 264 -3.52 1.91 2.27
CA ASN A 264 -3.64 0.50 2.60
C ASN A 264 -5.07 0.09 2.98
N GLU A 265 -5.77 0.93 3.76
CA GLU A 265 -7.18 0.66 4.13
C GLU A 265 -8.08 0.60 2.88
N VAL A 266 -7.96 1.56 1.96
CA VAL A 266 -8.77 1.56 0.72
C VAL A 266 -8.46 0.32 -0.13
N ILE A 267 -7.18 -0.05 -0.28
CA ILE A 267 -6.77 -1.26 -1.00
C ILE A 267 -7.39 -2.51 -0.39
N LEU A 268 -7.29 -2.69 0.93
CA LEU A 268 -7.83 -3.86 1.61
C LEU A 268 -9.36 -3.93 1.50
N ASN A 269 -10.05 -2.79 1.57
CA ASN A 269 -11.48 -2.72 1.31
C ASN A 269 -11.84 -3.18 -0.11
N THR A 270 -11.00 -2.86 -1.11
CA THR A 270 -11.17 -3.37 -2.48
C THR A 270 -10.90 -4.87 -2.60
N VAL A 271 -9.92 -5.42 -1.87
CA VAL A 271 -9.67 -6.88 -1.85
C VAL A 271 -10.84 -7.62 -1.19
N HIS A 272 -11.40 -7.07 -0.12
CA HIS A 272 -12.49 -7.70 0.64
C HIS A 272 -13.89 -7.48 0.07
N SER A 273 -14.07 -6.58 -0.91
CA SER A 273 -15.40 -6.30 -1.48
C SER A 273 -16.00 -7.48 -2.25
N GLY A 274 -15.18 -8.47 -2.64
CA GLY A 274 -15.62 -9.68 -3.33
C GLY A 274 -16.09 -9.45 -4.78
N THR A 275 -15.87 -8.25 -5.33
CA THR A 275 -16.28 -7.89 -6.70
C THR A 275 -15.23 -8.18 -7.77
N THR A 276 -14.04 -8.64 -7.37
CA THR A 276 -12.88 -8.80 -8.24
C THR A 276 -12.74 -10.22 -8.77
N GLY A 277 -12.56 -10.37 -10.10
CA GLY A 277 -12.21 -11.64 -10.71
C GLY A 277 -10.76 -12.07 -10.45
N VAL A 278 -10.40 -13.32 -10.82
CA VAL A 278 -9.05 -13.90 -10.62
C VAL A 278 -7.93 -13.00 -11.16
N SER A 279 -8.06 -12.50 -12.40
CA SER A 279 -7.05 -11.63 -13.02
C SER A 279 -6.89 -10.29 -12.28
N GLN A 280 -8.01 -9.71 -11.82
CA GLN A 280 -7.98 -8.43 -11.10
C GLN A 280 -7.35 -8.62 -9.71
N ALA A 281 -7.70 -9.69 -8.99
CA ALA A 281 -7.09 -9.99 -7.70
C ALA A 281 -5.58 -10.22 -7.82
N MET A 282 -5.13 -10.92 -8.87
CA MET A 282 -3.71 -11.09 -9.19
C MET A 282 -3.03 -9.73 -9.44
N GLN A 283 -3.66 -8.85 -10.22
CA GLN A 283 -3.12 -7.54 -10.55
C GLN A 283 -3.09 -6.59 -9.34
N ILE A 284 -4.10 -6.62 -8.46
CA ILE A 284 -4.08 -5.86 -7.19
C ILE A 284 -2.91 -6.32 -6.33
N ALA A 285 -2.69 -7.62 -6.20
CA ALA A 285 -1.56 -8.14 -5.43
C ALA A 285 -0.19 -7.73 -6.03
N ALA A 286 -0.09 -7.68 -7.36
CA ALA A 286 1.08 -7.12 -8.05
C ALA A 286 1.26 -5.63 -7.75
N ASN A 287 0.18 -4.84 -7.81
CA ASN A 287 0.20 -3.41 -7.51
C ASN A 287 0.70 -3.12 -6.09
N ILE A 288 0.22 -3.87 -5.08
CA ILE A 288 0.68 -3.74 -3.69
C ILE A 288 2.18 -4.03 -3.58
N SER A 289 2.67 -5.05 -4.30
CA SER A 289 4.10 -5.40 -4.34
C SER A 289 4.95 -4.25 -4.88
N VAL A 290 4.42 -3.47 -5.83
CA VAL A 290 5.11 -2.30 -6.38
C VAL A 290 5.04 -1.12 -5.41
N LEU A 291 3.89 -0.85 -4.78
CA LEU A 291 3.71 0.20 -3.78
C LEU A 291 4.57 -0.04 -2.51
N GLU A 292 4.72 -1.30 -2.08
CA GLU A 292 5.62 -1.69 -0.99
C GLU A 292 7.06 -1.22 -1.28
N ARG A 293 7.54 -1.40 -2.52
CA ARG A 293 8.87 -0.95 -2.94
C ARG A 293 8.95 0.56 -3.09
N ALA A 294 7.87 1.19 -3.57
CA ALA A 294 7.78 2.64 -3.71
C ALA A 294 7.90 3.39 -2.37
N CYS A 295 7.68 2.73 -1.24
CA CYS A 295 7.90 3.30 0.09
C CYS A 295 9.33 3.83 0.28
N ASP A 296 10.34 3.16 -0.28
CA ASP A 296 11.74 3.62 -0.19
C ASP A 296 11.91 4.94 -0.94
N TYR A 297 11.29 5.06 -2.11
CA TYR A 297 11.24 6.31 -2.87
C TYR A 297 10.52 7.42 -2.10
N PHE A 298 9.36 7.16 -1.51
CA PHE A 298 8.61 8.18 -0.78
C PHE A 298 9.41 8.75 0.41
N LEU A 299 10.12 7.88 1.13
CA LEU A 299 10.98 8.29 2.23
C LEU A 299 12.16 9.16 1.74
N GLN A 300 12.86 8.72 0.69
CA GLN A 300 13.95 9.49 0.08
C GLN A 300 13.47 10.84 -0.45
N HIS A 301 12.31 10.86 -1.12
CA HIS A 301 11.72 12.08 -1.64
C HIS A 301 11.33 13.05 -0.52
N THR A 302 10.77 12.54 0.58
CA THR A 302 10.44 13.33 1.77
C THR A 302 11.67 14.03 2.34
N ALA A 303 12.77 13.29 2.50
CA ALA A 303 14.00 13.88 3.00
C ALA A 303 14.60 14.91 2.05
N GLN A 304 14.57 14.63 0.73
CA GLN A 304 15.01 15.58 -0.28
C GLN A 304 14.21 16.88 -0.21
N GLN A 305 12.87 16.80 -0.07
CA GLN A 305 12.03 17.98 0.07
C GLN A 305 12.28 18.73 1.39
N CYS A 306 12.63 18.02 2.47
CA CYS A 306 13.01 18.62 3.76
C CYS A 306 14.46 19.13 3.82
N GLY A 307 15.22 19.08 2.73
CA GLY A 307 16.63 19.50 2.71
C GLY A 307 17.60 18.57 3.47
N ILE A 308 17.19 17.35 3.80
CA ILE A 308 18.02 16.36 4.49
C ILE A 308 18.86 15.57 3.48
N PRO A 309 20.19 15.45 3.67
CA PRO A 309 21.02 14.63 2.79
C PRO A 309 20.58 13.17 2.77
N VAL A 310 20.39 12.59 1.58
CA VAL A 310 19.85 11.23 1.39
C VAL A 310 20.66 10.15 2.13
N ARG A 311 21.99 10.31 2.23
CA ARG A 311 22.90 9.40 2.93
C ARG A 311 22.61 9.24 4.43
N SER A 312 21.82 10.15 5.01
CA SER A 312 21.41 10.13 6.42
C SER A 312 20.30 9.09 6.70
N ILE A 313 19.63 8.61 5.66
CA ILE A 313 18.36 7.86 5.73
C ILE A 313 18.55 6.36 5.53
N ASP A 314 19.68 5.92 4.97
CA ASP A 314 20.00 4.49 4.73
C ASP A 314 20.12 3.65 6.01
N ARG A 315 19.83 4.23 7.18
CA ARG A 315 19.75 3.51 8.45
C ARG A 315 18.38 2.82 8.58
N PRO A 316 18.32 1.53 8.97
CA PRO A 316 17.06 0.79 9.08
C PRO A 316 16.05 1.39 10.08
N GLN A 317 16.50 2.24 11.01
CA GLN A 317 15.65 2.98 11.97
C GLN A 317 14.82 4.11 11.33
N CYS A 318 15.15 4.52 10.10
CA CYS A 318 14.44 5.58 9.39
C CYS A 318 13.33 5.06 8.45
N ALA A 319 13.16 3.74 8.32
CA ALA A 319 12.18 3.13 7.43
C ALA A 319 10.73 3.51 7.78
N LEU A 320 9.87 3.52 6.77
CA LEU A 320 8.42 3.71 6.94
C LEU A 320 7.79 2.44 7.52
N THR A 321 6.97 2.59 8.55
CA THR A 321 6.16 1.50 9.11
C THR A 321 5.21 0.95 8.06
N ALA A 322 4.74 1.81 7.16
CA ALA A 322 3.87 1.47 6.04
C ALA A 322 4.42 0.35 5.16
N LYS A 323 5.74 0.25 4.99
CA LYS A 323 6.36 -0.82 4.19
C LYS A 323 6.06 -2.21 4.77
N ILE A 324 6.10 -2.34 6.09
CA ILE A 324 5.81 -3.61 6.80
C ILE A 324 4.31 -3.93 6.70
N VAL A 325 3.46 -2.91 6.86
CA VAL A 325 2.01 -3.06 6.75
C VAL A 325 1.62 -3.49 5.33
N LEU A 326 2.11 -2.81 4.30
CA LEU A 326 1.83 -3.16 2.90
C LEU A 326 2.33 -4.56 2.54
N LYS A 327 3.46 -5.01 3.10
CA LYS A 327 3.91 -6.40 2.94
C LYS A 327 2.92 -7.41 3.53
N THR A 328 2.29 -7.08 4.66
CA THR A 328 1.26 -7.93 5.28
C THR A 328 0.00 -7.94 4.42
N SER A 329 -0.46 -6.77 3.97
CA SER A 329 -1.61 -6.64 3.08
C SER A 329 -1.40 -7.31 1.72
N ARG A 330 -0.15 -7.35 1.25
CA ARG A 330 0.25 -8.11 0.05
C ARG A 330 0.04 -9.61 0.25
N ASP A 331 0.44 -10.14 1.40
CA ASP A 331 0.20 -11.55 1.73
C ASP A 331 -1.30 -11.85 1.87
N GLU A 332 -2.10 -10.92 2.42
CA GLU A 332 -3.57 -11.03 2.43
C GLU A 332 -4.17 -11.02 1.02
N ALA A 333 -3.71 -10.13 0.13
CA ALA A 333 -4.12 -10.10 -1.26
C ALA A 333 -3.75 -11.39 -2.02
N TYR A 334 -2.59 -12.00 -1.72
CA TYR A 334 -2.23 -13.31 -2.27
C TYR A 334 -3.16 -14.41 -1.81
N LEU A 335 -3.60 -14.40 -0.54
CA LEU A 335 -4.56 -15.37 -0.03
C LEU A 335 -5.93 -15.18 -0.69
N ALA A 336 -6.40 -13.94 -0.86
CA ALA A 336 -7.64 -13.64 -1.57
C ALA A 336 -7.58 -14.13 -3.03
N PHE A 337 -6.48 -13.86 -3.73
CA PHE A 337 -6.23 -14.37 -5.07
C PHE A 337 -6.22 -15.91 -5.12
N LEU A 338 -5.50 -16.57 -4.20
CA LEU A 338 -5.46 -18.04 -4.12
C LEU A 338 -6.85 -18.62 -3.88
N ASN A 339 -7.67 -18.01 -3.02
CA ASN A 339 -9.04 -18.47 -2.76
C ASN A 339 -9.92 -18.40 -4.03
N LEU A 340 -9.75 -17.38 -4.87
CA LEU A 340 -10.44 -17.29 -6.16
C LEU A 340 -9.95 -18.36 -7.15
N VAL A 341 -8.65 -18.62 -7.19
CA VAL A 341 -8.07 -19.73 -7.99
C VAL A 341 -8.64 -21.06 -7.53
N ASN A 342 -8.67 -21.32 -6.23
CA ASN A 342 -9.21 -22.54 -5.65
C ASN A 342 -10.71 -22.69 -5.93
N SER A 343 -11.49 -21.61 -5.82
CA SER A 343 -12.91 -21.62 -6.18
C SER A 343 -13.12 -21.99 -7.65
N LYS A 344 -12.25 -21.51 -8.55
CA LYS A 344 -12.32 -21.87 -9.97
C LYS A 344 -11.87 -23.31 -10.23
N LEU A 345 -10.87 -23.79 -9.49
CA LEU A 345 -10.46 -25.19 -9.51
C LEU A 345 -11.58 -26.11 -9.04
N ASP A 346 -12.35 -25.72 -8.03
CA ASP A 346 -13.51 -26.49 -7.55
C ASP A 346 -14.57 -26.69 -8.63
N GLU A 347 -14.80 -25.69 -9.50
CA GLU A 347 -15.70 -25.84 -10.65
C GLU A 347 -15.21 -26.97 -11.59
N PHE A 348 -13.92 -27.04 -11.90
CA PHE A 348 -13.37 -28.11 -12.74
C PHE A 348 -13.37 -29.46 -12.01
N MET A 349 -13.01 -29.47 -10.72
CA MET A 349 -12.98 -30.68 -9.91
C MET A 349 -14.38 -31.25 -9.66
N SER A 350 -15.44 -30.44 -9.71
CA SER A 350 -16.83 -30.92 -9.64
C SER A 350 -17.20 -31.85 -10.80
N LEU A 351 -16.52 -31.73 -11.96
CA LEU A 351 -16.70 -32.62 -13.11
C LEU A 351 -16.25 -34.07 -12.82
N THR A 352 -15.60 -34.32 -11.69
CA THR A 352 -15.34 -35.69 -11.21
C THR A 352 -16.62 -36.51 -10.98
N GLU A 353 -17.78 -35.87 -10.82
CA GLU A 353 -19.09 -36.55 -10.78
C GLU A 353 -19.40 -37.31 -12.07
N ASN A 354 -18.86 -36.88 -13.21
CA ASN A 354 -19.05 -37.53 -14.52
C ASN A 354 -18.10 -38.74 -14.73
N VAL A 355 -17.18 -38.99 -13.80
CA VAL A 355 -16.23 -40.10 -13.92
C VAL A 355 -16.96 -41.44 -13.73
N ASN A 356 -16.71 -42.39 -14.63
CA ASN A 356 -17.25 -43.74 -14.50
C ASN A 356 -16.43 -44.56 -13.49
N TRP A 357 -16.88 -44.55 -12.24
CA TRP A 357 -16.23 -45.26 -11.12
C TRP A 357 -16.21 -46.79 -11.24
N THR A 358 -17.06 -47.37 -12.08
CA THR A 358 -17.21 -48.83 -12.25
C THR A 358 -17.08 -49.29 -13.71
N SER A 359 -16.34 -48.54 -14.54
CA SER A 359 -16.13 -48.92 -15.94
C SER A 359 -15.42 -50.27 -16.08
N ASP A 360 -15.92 -51.13 -16.96
CA ASP A 360 -15.27 -52.40 -17.29
C ASP A 360 -14.10 -52.22 -18.28
N GLU A 361 -13.97 -51.04 -18.90
CA GLU A 361 -12.91 -50.71 -19.85
C GLU A 361 -11.70 -50.05 -19.18
N VAL A 362 -10.50 -50.39 -19.65
CA VAL A 362 -9.25 -49.78 -19.18
C VAL A 362 -9.08 -48.43 -19.86
N ALA A 363 -9.13 -47.34 -19.07
CA ALA A 363 -8.88 -46.00 -19.58
C ALA A 363 -7.45 -45.88 -20.11
N GLN A 364 -7.30 -45.56 -21.40
CA GLN A 364 -6.00 -45.34 -22.04
C GLN A 364 -5.43 -43.94 -21.79
N HIS A 365 -6.27 -42.98 -21.44
CA HIS A 365 -5.93 -41.56 -21.22
C HIS A 365 -6.50 -41.08 -19.86
N GLY A 366 -6.07 -39.89 -19.41
CA GLY A 366 -6.66 -39.23 -18.23
C GLY A 366 -8.11 -38.79 -18.47
N ASN A 367 -8.81 -38.42 -17.40
CA ASN A 367 -10.16 -37.86 -17.46
C ASN A 367 -10.17 -36.48 -18.11
N GLU A 368 -11.24 -36.13 -18.82
CA GLU A 368 -11.30 -34.85 -19.56
C GLU A 368 -11.13 -33.62 -18.65
N TYR A 369 -11.66 -33.66 -17.42
CA TYR A 369 -11.55 -32.55 -16.48
C TYR A 369 -10.08 -32.21 -16.11
N ILE A 370 -9.17 -33.18 -16.12
CA ILE A 370 -7.77 -32.93 -15.73
C ILE A 370 -7.07 -32.03 -16.75
N ASN A 371 -7.45 -32.13 -18.02
CA ASN A 371 -6.90 -31.30 -19.07
C ASN A 371 -7.31 -29.84 -18.84
N GLU A 372 -8.57 -29.60 -18.47
CA GLU A 372 -9.05 -28.25 -18.12
C GLU A 372 -8.32 -27.69 -16.89
N VAL A 373 -8.11 -28.52 -15.86
CA VAL A 373 -7.33 -28.12 -14.67
C VAL A 373 -5.90 -27.73 -15.07
N VAL A 374 -5.22 -28.54 -15.88
CA VAL A 374 -3.85 -28.26 -16.33
C VAL A 374 -3.79 -26.99 -17.17
N ILE A 375 -4.70 -26.81 -18.14
CA ILE A 375 -4.77 -25.60 -18.99
C ILE A 375 -5.01 -24.35 -18.13
N TYR A 376 -5.91 -24.45 -17.15
CA TYR A 376 -6.19 -23.34 -16.24
C TYR A 376 -4.99 -22.98 -15.36
N LEU A 377 -4.35 -23.97 -14.72
CA LEU A 377 -3.14 -23.74 -13.93
C LEU A 377 -2.02 -23.15 -14.79
N ASP A 378 -1.85 -23.65 -16.02
CA ASP A 378 -0.86 -23.16 -16.98
C ASP A 378 -1.06 -21.68 -17.28
N THR A 379 -2.30 -21.29 -17.53
CA THR A 379 -2.69 -19.90 -17.79
C THR A 379 -2.41 -19.02 -16.57
N VAL A 380 -2.92 -19.41 -15.39
CA VAL A 380 -2.78 -18.64 -14.16
C VAL A 380 -1.32 -18.48 -13.76
N MET A 381 -0.53 -19.56 -13.79
CA MET A 381 0.88 -19.52 -13.41
C MET A 381 1.73 -18.72 -14.42
N SER A 382 1.45 -18.85 -15.73
CA SER A 382 2.16 -18.10 -16.75
C SER A 382 1.91 -16.59 -16.64
N THR A 383 0.66 -16.18 -16.37
CA THR A 383 0.34 -14.77 -16.10
C THR A 383 0.96 -14.31 -14.78
N ALA A 384 0.84 -15.09 -13.70
CA ALA A 384 1.41 -14.76 -12.40
C ALA A 384 2.93 -14.59 -12.46
N GLN A 385 3.65 -15.42 -13.22
CA GLN A 385 5.10 -15.29 -13.41
C GLN A 385 5.52 -13.96 -14.02
N GLN A 386 4.66 -13.34 -14.84
CA GLN A 386 4.97 -12.06 -15.50
C GLN A 386 4.77 -10.85 -14.58
N ILE A 387 3.89 -10.94 -13.58
CA ILE A 387 3.49 -9.79 -12.77
C ILE A 387 3.79 -9.92 -11.27
N LEU A 388 3.84 -11.13 -10.74
CA LEU A 388 4.06 -11.38 -9.32
C LEU A 388 5.52 -11.69 -8.99
N PRO A 389 5.97 -11.33 -7.77
CA PRO A 389 7.20 -11.85 -7.20
C PRO A 389 7.25 -13.39 -7.14
N LEU A 390 8.44 -13.96 -7.22
CA LEU A 390 8.63 -15.43 -7.22
C LEU A 390 8.16 -16.09 -5.91
N ASP A 391 8.24 -15.41 -4.76
CA ASP A 391 7.69 -15.92 -3.50
C ASP A 391 6.17 -16.06 -3.54
N ALA A 392 5.48 -15.11 -4.16
CA ALA A 392 4.05 -15.15 -4.35
C ALA A 392 3.63 -16.27 -5.31
N LEU A 393 4.36 -16.40 -6.43
CA LEU A 393 4.14 -17.46 -7.42
C LEU A 393 4.28 -18.85 -6.77
N TYR A 394 5.31 -19.04 -5.94
CA TYR A 394 5.52 -20.30 -5.23
C TYR A 394 4.37 -20.60 -4.24
N LYS A 395 3.94 -19.61 -3.45
CA LYS A 395 2.83 -19.76 -2.50
C LYS A 395 1.52 -20.13 -3.20
N VAL A 396 1.15 -19.40 -4.25
CA VAL A 396 -0.09 -19.63 -5.00
C VAL A 396 -0.04 -20.99 -5.70
N GLY A 397 1.07 -21.30 -6.36
CA GLY A 397 1.22 -22.57 -7.07
C GLY A 397 1.16 -23.79 -6.14
N SER A 398 1.85 -23.72 -5.00
CA SER A 398 1.81 -24.78 -3.98
C SER A 398 0.42 -24.93 -3.39
N GLY A 399 -0.24 -23.81 -3.04
CA GLY A 399 -1.59 -23.82 -2.49
C GLY A 399 -2.63 -24.39 -3.46
N ALA A 400 -2.55 -24.05 -4.74
CA ALA A 400 -3.46 -24.58 -5.77
C ALA A 400 -3.28 -26.09 -5.98
N LEU A 401 -2.04 -26.58 -6.02
CA LEU A 401 -1.74 -28.02 -6.17
C LEU A 401 -2.12 -28.82 -4.92
N GLU A 402 -1.91 -28.26 -3.73
CA GLU A 402 -2.36 -28.84 -2.47
C GLU A 402 -3.89 -28.92 -2.42
N HIS A 403 -4.58 -27.86 -2.85
CA HIS A 403 -6.03 -27.85 -2.97
C HIS A 403 -6.53 -28.95 -3.91
N ILE A 404 -5.92 -29.14 -5.08
CA ILE A 404 -6.25 -30.22 -6.01
C ILE A 404 -6.01 -31.60 -5.38
N SER A 405 -4.86 -31.80 -4.70
CA SER A 405 -4.55 -33.05 -3.98
C SER A 405 -5.64 -33.38 -2.95
N ASN A 406 -6.02 -32.39 -2.15
CA ASN A 406 -7.09 -32.50 -1.15
C ASN A 406 -8.44 -32.81 -1.80
N SER A 407 -8.77 -32.17 -2.92
CA SER A 407 -10.01 -32.43 -3.67
C SER A 407 -10.04 -33.85 -4.22
N ILE A 408 -8.95 -34.37 -4.80
CA ILE A 408 -8.87 -35.76 -5.26
C ILE A 408 -9.13 -36.74 -4.10
N VAL A 409 -8.43 -36.58 -2.98
CA VAL A 409 -8.62 -37.42 -1.79
C VAL A 409 -10.06 -37.28 -1.24
N GLY A 410 -10.59 -36.06 -1.25
CA GLY A 410 -11.95 -35.71 -0.87
C GLY A 410 -13.00 -36.43 -1.72
N THR A 411 -12.80 -36.53 -3.05
CA THR A 411 -13.71 -37.26 -3.94
C THR A 411 -13.82 -38.73 -3.55
N PHE A 412 -12.71 -39.41 -3.20
CA PHE A 412 -12.77 -40.80 -2.72
C PHE A 412 -13.47 -40.93 -1.35
N LEU A 413 -13.38 -39.89 -0.51
CA LEU A 413 -14.06 -39.84 0.79
C LEU A 413 -15.55 -39.49 0.68
N SER A 414 -15.96 -38.78 -0.37
CA SER A 414 -17.34 -38.32 -0.60
C SER A 414 -18.35 -39.47 -0.65
N ASP A 415 -19.52 -39.26 -0.04
CA ASP A 415 -20.65 -40.20 -0.10
C ASP A 415 -21.27 -40.35 -1.50
N GLY A 416 -20.95 -39.41 -2.42
CA GLY A 416 -21.28 -39.52 -3.83
C GLY A 416 -20.64 -40.75 -4.49
N VAL A 417 -19.44 -41.12 -4.06
CA VAL A 417 -18.73 -42.31 -4.56
C VAL A 417 -19.04 -43.50 -3.65
N LYS A 418 -20.02 -44.32 -4.05
CA LYS A 418 -20.40 -45.52 -3.28
C LYS A 418 -19.48 -46.70 -3.52
N ARG A 419 -19.00 -46.86 -4.76
CA ARG A 419 -18.18 -48.00 -5.20
C ARG A 419 -17.24 -47.56 -6.31
N PHE A 420 -16.02 -48.08 -6.30
CA PHE A 420 -15.07 -47.88 -7.39
C PHE A 420 -14.20 -49.11 -7.64
N ASN A 421 -13.70 -49.26 -8.87
CA ASN A 421 -12.88 -50.39 -9.29
C ASN A 421 -11.43 -49.99 -9.65
N VAL A 422 -10.62 -50.98 -10.07
CA VAL A 422 -9.22 -50.77 -10.46
C VAL A 422 -9.05 -49.87 -11.69
N ASN A 423 -10.03 -49.85 -12.60
CA ASN A 423 -9.98 -49.02 -13.80
C ASN A 423 -10.15 -47.54 -13.44
N ALA A 424 -11.06 -47.21 -12.52
CA ALA A 424 -11.19 -45.86 -11.97
C ALA A 424 -9.89 -45.38 -11.30
N ILE A 425 -9.26 -46.21 -10.47
CA ILE A 425 -7.96 -45.87 -9.86
C ILE A 425 -6.89 -45.65 -10.93
N THR A 426 -6.87 -46.45 -11.99
CA THR A 426 -5.90 -46.33 -13.08
C THR A 426 -6.09 -45.00 -13.85
N SER A 427 -7.34 -44.58 -14.03
CA SER A 427 -7.68 -43.27 -14.61
C SER A 427 -7.16 -42.12 -13.73
N PHE A 428 -7.49 -42.10 -12.43
CA PHE A 428 -6.95 -41.11 -11.49
C PHE A 428 -5.42 -41.14 -11.36
N ASN A 429 -4.79 -42.31 -11.55
CA ASN A 429 -3.34 -42.42 -11.60
C ASN A 429 -2.75 -41.70 -12.82
N ASN A 430 -3.42 -41.76 -13.98
CA ASN A 430 -3.01 -41.04 -15.18
C ASN A 430 -3.20 -39.53 -15.00
N ASP A 431 -4.32 -39.10 -14.40
CA ASP A 431 -4.58 -37.70 -14.06
C ASP A 431 -3.49 -37.13 -13.16
N LEU A 432 -3.15 -37.88 -12.11
CA LEU A 432 -2.12 -37.47 -11.16
C LEU A 432 -0.73 -37.45 -11.80
N LYS A 433 -0.43 -38.33 -12.76
CA LYS A 433 0.82 -38.28 -13.53
C LYS A 433 0.90 -37.02 -14.39
N ALA A 434 -0.22 -36.60 -14.99
CA ALA A 434 -0.28 -35.36 -15.76
C ALA A 434 -0.01 -34.14 -14.85
N LEU A 435 -0.64 -34.10 -13.67
CA LEU A 435 -0.40 -33.05 -12.67
C LEU A 435 1.04 -33.05 -12.14
N GLU A 436 1.63 -34.22 -11.87
CA GLU A 436 3.03 -34.32 -11.42
C GLU A 436 3.99 -33.84 -12.51
N SER A 437 3.77 -34.24 -13.77
CA SER A 437 4.59 -33.78 -14.90
C SER A 437 4.50 -32.26 -15.06
N PHE A 438 3.28 -31.70 -15.01
CA PHE A 438 3.06 -30.26 -15.02
C PHE A 438 3.78 -29.57 -13.84
N SER A 439 3.67 -30.14 -12.64
CA SER A 439 4.28 -29.57 -11.42
C SER A 439 5.81 -29.53 -11.52
N ASP A 440 6.43 -30.61 -11.98
CA ASP A 440 7.88 -30.68 -12.18
C ASP A 440 8.32 -29.70 -13.27
N GLU A 441 7.64 -29.67 -14.42
CA GLU A 441 7.97 -28.76 -15.52
C GLU A 441 7.85 -27.28 -15.10
N ARG A 442 6.75 -26.91 -14.45
CA ARG A 442 6.49 -25.52 -14.03
C ARG A 442 7.41 -25.06 -12.91
N PHE A 443 7.78 -25.93 -11.98
CA PHE A 443 8.74 -25.59 -10.93
C PHE A 443 10.14 -25.27 -11.47
N HIS A 444 10.56 -25.94 -12.56
CA HIS A 444 11.84 -25.67 -13.21
C HIS A 444 11.77 -24.50 -14.19
N SER A 445 10.73 -24.41 -15.02
CA SER A 445 10.62 -23.35 -16.05
C SER A 445 10.43 -21.95 -15.47
N THR A 446 9.94 -21.85 -14.23
CA THR A 446 9.79 -20.59 -13.50
C THR A 446 11.05 -20.14 -12.76
N GLY A 447 12.10 -20.97 -12.72
CA GLY A 447 13.33 -20.71 -11.96
C GLY A 447 13.20 -20.87 -10.44
N LEU A 448 12.06 -21.37 -9.96
CA LEU A 448 11.82 -21.58 -8.52
C LEU A 448 12.77 -22.61 -7.90
N ASN A 449 13.24 -23.57 -8.69
CA ASN A 449 14.22 -24.57 -8.29
C ASN A 449 15.58 -23.97 -7.85
N GLU A 450 15.94 -22.78 -8.36
CA GLU A 450 17.19 -22.11 -7.96
C GLU A 450 17.09 -21.48 -6.56
N ILE A 451 15.88 -21.04 -6.19
CA ILE A 451 15.59 -20.35 -4.93
C ILE A 451 15.17 -21.34 -3.84
N TYR A 452 14.29 -22.28 -4.15
CA TYR A 452 13.70 -23.24 -3.22
C TYR A 452 14.30 -24.64 -3.44
N LYS A 453 15.55 -24.85 -3.06
CA LYS A 453 16.29 -26.10 -3.30
C LYS A 453 15.61 -27.35 -2.73
N ASP A 454 14.98 -27.22 -1.57
CA ASP A 454 14.24 -28.30 -0.89
C ASP A 454 12.73 -28.25 -1.19
N GLY A 455 12.28 -27.25 -1.96
CA GLY A 455 10.89 -27.08 -2.36
C GLY A 455 10.53 -27.93 -3.57
N SER A 456 9.26 -28.27 -3.70
CA SER A 456 8.73 -28.94 -4.89
C SER A 456 7.22 -28.74 -4.98
N PHE A 457 6.74 -28.35 -6.16
CA PHE A 457 5.30 -28.37 -6.47
C PHE A 457 4.74 -29.79 -6.46
N ARG A 458 5.53 -30.77 -6.92
CA ARG A 458 5.15 -32.18 -6.84
C ARG A 458 4.97 -32.65 -5.39
N GLY A 459 5.69 -32.05 -4.44
CA GLY A 459 5.53 -32.29 -3.01
C GLY A 459 4.09 -32.06 -2.50
N CYS A 460 3.35 -31.13 -3.10
CA CYS A 460 1.96 -30.83 -2.74
C CYS A 460 0.99 -31.96 -3.10
N LEU A 461 1.36 -32.84 -4.04
CA LEU A 461 0.53 -33.94 -4.53
C LEU A 461 0.76 -35.27 -3.80
N VAL A 462 1.59 -35.27 -2.75
CA VAL A 462 2.06 -36.49 -2.08
C VAL A 462 0.93 -37.31 -1.45
N GLU A 463 -0.06 -36.69 -0.80
CA GLU A 463 -1.18 -37.44 -0.18
C GLU A 463 -1.97 -38.20 -1.25
N ALA A 464 -2.41 -37.53 -2.32
CA ALA A 464 -3.10 -38.16 -3.44
C ALA A 464 -2.25 -39.27 -4.09
N ARG A 465 -0.94 -39.04 -4.27
CA ARG A 465 -0.02 -40.03 -4.88
C ARG A 465 0.14 -41.26 -4.01
N GLN A 466 0.32 -41.10 -2.70
CA GLN A 466 0.42 -42.21 -1.78
C GLN A 466 -0.88 -43.01 -1.70
N LEU A 467 -2.04 -42.33 -1.74
CA LEU A 467 -3.35 -42.98 -1.77
C LEU A 467 -3.51 -43.87 -3.01
N ILE A 468 -3.23 -43.32 -4.20
CA ILE A 468 -3.30 -44.08 -5.45
C ILE A 468 -2.30 -45.25 -5.45
N ASN A 469 -1.08 -45.05 -4.97
CA ASN A 469 -0.09 -46.12 -4.83
C ASN A 469 -0.57 -47.24 -3.89
N LEU A 470 -1.26 -46.91 -2.81
CA LEU A 470 -1.84 -47.89 -1.88
C LEU A 470 -2.95 -48.71 -2.57
N LEU A 471 -3.87 -48.03 -3.26
CA LEU A 471 -4.99 -48.67 -3.96
C LEU A 471 -4.53 -49.52 -5.16
N MET A 472 -3.42 -49.14 -5.80
CA MET A 472 -2.82 -49.92 -6.89
C MET A 472 -1.94 -51.07 -6.41
N SER A 473 -1.44 -51.04 -5.17
CA SER A 473 -0.51 -52.03 -4.60
C SER A 473 -1.00 -53.46 -4.75
N SER A 474 -0.07 -54.40 -4.97
CA SER A 474 -0.33 -55.84 -4.92
C SER A 474 -0.46 -56.35 -3.48
N GLN A 475 0.06 -55.60 -2.50
CA GLN A 475 0.05 -55.91 -1.07
C GLN A 475 -0.35 -54.68 -0.23
N PRO A 476 -1.59 -54.19 -0.34
CA PRO A 476 -2.10 -53.07 0.46
C PRO A 476 -2.08 -53.29 1.98
N GLU A 477 -2.12 -54.53 2.49
CA GLU A 477 -2.07 -54.86 3.93
C GLU A 477 -0.77 -54.41 4.62
N ASN A 478 0.29 -54.18 3.84
CA ASN A 478 1.55 -53.63 4.31
C ASN A 478 1.43 -52.19 4.84
N PHE A 479 0.35 -51.47 4.53
CA PHE A 479 0.05 -50.18 5.13
C PHE A 479 -0.05 -50.23 6.67
N MET A 480 -0.45 -51.39 7.23
CA MET A 480 -0.51 -51.58 8.68
C MET A 480 0.87 -51.78 9.32
N ASN A 481 1.94 -51.97 8.53
CA ASN A 481 3.30 -52.06 9.05
C ASN A 481 3.85 -50.64 9.30
N PRO A 482 4.20 -50.27 10.55
CA PRO A 482 4.66 -48.92 10.88
C PRO A 482 5.87 -48.45 10.05
N VAL A 483 6.82 -49.35 9.75
CA VAL A 483 8.04 -49.02 9.00
C VAL A 483 7.71 -48.74 7.53
N ILE A 484 6.85 -49.56 6.93
CA ILE A 484 6.44 -49.39 5.54
C ILE A 484 5.59 -48.13 5.40
N ARG A 485 4.68 -47.88 6.36
CA ARG A 485 3.85 -46.67 6.36
C ARG A 485 4.69 -45.41 6.50
N GLN A 486 5.60 -45.34 7.47
CA GLN A 486 6.47 -44.18 7.66
C GLN A 486 7.32 -43.90 6.41
N LYS A 487 7.72 -44.93 5.67
CA LYS A 487 8.53 -44.77 4.46
C LYS A 487 7.70 -44.37 3.22
N ASN A 488 6.55 -45.01 3.00
CA ASN A 488 5.85 -44.96 1.71
C ASN A 488 4.46 -44.32 1.77
N TYR A 489 3.85 -44.22 2.96
CA TYR A 489 2.46 -43.81 3.17
C TYR A 489 2.31 -42.83 4.36
N TYR A 490 3.33 -42.01 4.61
CA TYR A 490 3.41 -41.14 5.78
C TYR A 490 2.36 -40.01 5.77
N ALA A 491 1.86 -39.63 4.60
CA ALA A 491 0.86 -38.58 4.43
C ALA A 491 -0.58 -39.10 4.60
N LEU A 492 -0.78 -40.43 4.64
CA LEU A 492 -2.11 -41.03 4.70
C LEU A 492 -2.59 -41.24 6.13
N ASP A 493 -3.79 -40.75 6.42
CA ASP A 493 -4.49 -41.01 7.69
C ASP A 493 -5.22 -42.37 7.70
N TYR A 494 -5.20 -43.07 8.84
CA TYR A 494 -5.82 -44.38 8.99
C TYR A 494 -7.34 -44.36 8.79
N LYS A 495 -8.04 -43.33 9.30
CA LYS A 495 -9.50 -43.23 9.17
C LYS A 495 -9.91 -42.92 7.74
N LYS A 496 -9.21 -41.99 7.09
CA LYS A 496 -9.44 -41.69 5.65
C LYS A 496 -9.27 -42.96 4.81
N VAL A 497 -8.17 -43.69 4.98
CA VAL A 497 -7.89 -44.92 4.22
C VAL A 497 -8.94 -45.99 4.50
N ALA A 498 -9.37 -46.18 5.75
CA ALA A 498 -10.42 -47.15 6.09
C ALA A 498 -11.72 -46.88 5.31
N THR A 499 -12.21 -45.64 5.34
CA THR A 499 -13.42 -45.21 4.62
C THR A 499 -13.29 -45.43 3.11
N ILE A 500 -12.14 -45.10 2.52
CA ILE A 500 -11.91 -45.25 1.07
C ILE A 500 -11.84 -46.74 0.69
N CYS A 501 -11.14 -47.56 1.46
CA CYS A 501 -11.00 -49.00 1.19
C CYS A 501 -12.35 -49.72 1.23
N GLU A 502 -13.28 -49.35 2.11
CA GLU A 502 -14.63 -49.95 2.14
C GLU A 502 -15.39 -49.81 0.82
N LYS A 503 -15.16 -48.71 0.10
CA LYS A 503 -15.79 -48.43 -1.20
C LYS A 503 -15.13 -49.19 -2.37
N TYR A 504 -13.93 -49.76 -2.18
CA TYR A 504 -13.21 -50.48 -3.25
C TYR A 504 -13.83 -51.86 -3.56
N LYS A 505 -14.10 -52.11 -4.85
CA LYS A 505 -14.58 -53.39 -5.38
C LYS A 505 -13.83 -53.83 -6.65
N ASP A 506 -13.21 -55.00 -6.60
CA ASP A 506 -12.26 -55.46 -7.63
C ASP A 506 -12.89 -56.19 -8.84
N SER A 507 -14.23 -56.37 -8.94
CA SER A 507 -14.97 -56.90 -10.12
C SER A 507 -16.46 -57.14 -9.83
N ASN A 508 -17.28 -57.20 -10.90
CA ASN A 508 -18.74 -57.33 -10.92
C ASN A 508 -19.30 -58.50 -10.09
N ASP A 509 -19.92 -58.20 -8.94
CA ASP A 509 -20.98 -59.04 -8.38
C ASP A 509 -22.21 -58.87 -9.29
N GLY A 510 -22.17 -59.45 -10.49
CA GLY A 510 -23.35 -59.55 -11.34
C GLY A 510 -24.42 -60.33 -10.58
N LEU A 511 -25.66 -59.80 -10.58
CA LEU A 511 -26.84 -60.31 -9.86
C LEU A 511 -27.19 -61.80 -10.10
N PHE A 512 -26.48 -62.51 -10.99
CA PHE A 512 -26.63 -63.93 -11.30
C PHE A 512 -25.39 -64.81 -11.03
N GLY A 513 -24.34 -64.28 -10.39
CA GLY A 513 -23.10 -65.03 -10.11
C GLY A 513 -23.22 -66.15 -9.06
N SER A 514 -24.39 -66.32 -8.43
CA SER A 514 -24.59 -67.31 -7.34
C SER A 514 -24.66 -68.77 -7.81
N LEU A 515 -24.62 -69.07 -9.10
CA LEU A 515 -24.79 -70.44 -9.62
C LEU A 515 -23.61 -70.98 -10.44
N SER A 516 -22.60 -70.18 -10.74
CA SER A 516 -21.37 -70.63 -11.41
C SER A 516 -20.23 -70.80 -10.40
N ASN A 517 -20.39 -71.81 -9.54
CA ASN A 517 -19.32 -72.33 -8.70
C ASN A 517 -18.29 -73.07 -9.57
N ARG A 518 -17.46 -72.32 -10.31
CA ARG A 518 -16.20 -72.80 -10.89
C ARG A 518 -15.12 -71.73 -10.75
N ALA A 519 -14.46 -71.78 -9.59
CA ALA A 519 -13.04 -71.48 -9.41
C ALA A 519 -12.43 -70.38 -10.31
N SER A 520 -12.91 -69.14 -10.23
CA SER A 520 -12.05 -68.01 -10.56
C SER A 520 -11.12 -67.80 -9.36
N LYS A 521 -9.82 -68.02 -9.55
CA LYS A 521 -8.77 -67.68 -8.55
C LYS A 521 -9.04 -66.26 -8.06
N GLN A 522 -9.50 -66.08 -6.82
CA GLN A 522 -9.47 -64.78 -6.16
C GLN A 522 -8.05 -64.22 -6.30
N SER A 523 -7.91 -63.06 -6.93
CA SER A 523 -6.60 -62.42 -7.11
C SER A 523 -5.95 -62.26 -5.72
N ALA A 524 -4.63 -62.49 -5.62
CA ALA A 524 -3.91 -62.31 -4.36
C ALA A 524 -4.12 -60.89 -3.78
N LYS A 525 -4.25 -59.90 -4.67
CA LYS A 525 -4.60 -58.52 -4.36
C LYS A 525 -5.96 -58.39 -3.67
N LYS A 526 -7.01 -59.07 -4.14
CA LYS A 526 -8.34 -59.03 -3.51
C LYS A 526 -8.32 -59.54 -2.07
N LYS A 527 -7.60 -60.65 -1.81
CA LYS A 527 -7.44 -61.21 -0.46
C LYS A 527 -6.68 -60.27 0.47
N SER A 528 -5.61 -59.68 -0.04
CA SER A 528 -4.78 -58.72 0.68
C SER A 528 -5.56 -57.43 1.00
N MET A 529 -6.35 -56.91 0.07
CA MET A 529 -7.21 -55.75 0.29
C MET A 529 -8.29 -56.01 1.35
N GLU A 530 -8.93 -57.18 1.34
CA GLU A 530 -9.87 -57.59 2.40
C GLU A 530 -9.17 -57.74 3.77
N MET A 531 -7.92 -58.20 3.79
CA MET A 531 -7.11 -58.22 5.02
C MET A 531 -6.82 -56.80 5.54
N LEU A 532 -6.50 -55.86 4.64
CA LEU A 532 -6.33 -54.45 5.00
C LEU A 532 -7.62 -53.87 5.61
N LYS A 533 -8.78 -54.07 4.93
CA LYS A 533 -10.09 -53.62 5.44
C LYS A 533 -10.36 -54.15 6.85
N LYS A 534 -10.17 -55.46 7.06
CA LYS A 534 -10.36 -56.08 8.37
C LYS A 534 -9.46 -55.44 9.44
N ARG A 535 -8.16 -55.30 9.16
CA ARG A 535 -7.21 -54.72 10.12
C ARG A 535 -7.52 -53.24 10.43
N LEU A 536 -8.02 -52.49 9.46
CA LEU A 536 -8.42 -51.09 9.66
C LEU A 536 -9.71 -50.97 10.47
N ARG A 537 -10.66 -51.91 10.32
CA ARG A 537 -11.85 -51.98 11.18
C ARG A 537 -11.51 -52.35 12.62
N ASP A 538 -10.54 -53.24 12.82
CA ASP A 538 -10.09 -53.64 14.16
C ASP A 538 -9.26 -52.54 14.86
N PHE A 539 -8.81 -51.52 14.10
CA PHE A 539 -7.98 -50.41 14.58
C PHE A 539 -8.78 -49.15 14.95
N ASN A 540 -9.98 -48.99 14.39
CA ASN A 540 -10.96 -47.95 14.73
C ASN A 540 -11.88 -48.44 15.85
#